data_AF-A0A7V5PHB7-F1
#
_entry.id   AF-A0A7V5PHB7-F1
#
_cell.length_a   1.000
_cell.length_b   1.000
_cell.length_c   1.000
_cell.angle_alpha   90.00
_cell.angle_beta   90.00
_cell.angle_gamma   90.00
#
_symmetry.space_group_name_H-M   'P 1'
#
loop_
_entity.id
_entity.type
_entity.pdbx_description
1 polymer ?
#
loop_
_entity_poly.entity_id
_entity_poly.type
_entity_poly.pdbx_seq_one_letter_code
_entity_poly.pdbx_strand_id
1 'polypeptide(L)'
;IVFGVPRSDPEHRFHAVACAVLIRRVVVRLNAQREAQGQQPIHFRIGINCGQMLAGNMGSRDRMQYTVVGDAVNLASRLATHAEADEILIDEEMYRHAEVSGRVIAQPHGTIPIRGRREPATLYRIIDLSPDYRQQLEAMVDRVLEAGE
;
A
#
# COMPACT_ATOMS: atom_id res chain seq x y z
N ILE A 1 -2.59 7.14 0.56
CA ILE A 1 -1.70 7.58 -0.54
C ILE A 1 -2.37 7.19 -1.85
N VAL A 2 -2.32 8.04 -2.87
CA VAL A 2 -2.90 7.76 -4.19
C VAL A 2 -1.82 7.80 -5.26
N PHE A 3 -1.90 6.87 -6.21
CA PHE A 3 -0.97 6.75 -7.34
C PHE A 3 -1.77 6.83 -8.65
N GLY A 4 -1.16 7.37 -9.71
CA GLY A 4 -1.81 7.58 -11.00
C GLY A 4 -2.69 8.84 -11.11
N VAL A 5 -2.82 9.61 -10.02
CA VAL A 5 -3.52 10.91 -9.99
C VAL A 5 -2.79 11.91 -9.09
N PRO A 6 -2.86 13.23 -9.37
CA PRO A 6 -3.48 13.86 -10.55
C PRO A 6 -2.66 13.69 -11.83
N ARG A 7 -1.40 13.24 -11.71
CA ARG A 7 -0.54 12.91 -12.85
C ARG A 7 -0.65 11.43 -13.17
N SER A 8 -0.83 11.12 -14.44
CA SER A 8 -0.82 9.75 -14.92
C SER A 8 0.53 9.10 -14.63
N ASP A 9 0.48 7.87 -14.15
CA ASP A 9 1.64 7.03 -13.87
C ASP A 9 1.30 5.64 -14.42
N PRO A 10 1.89 5.19 -15.52
CA PRO A 10 1.59 3.88 -16.11
C PRO A 10 1.92 2.70 -15.20
N GLU A 11 2.77 2.90 -14.20
CA GLU A 11 3.29 1.88 -13.27
C GLU A 11 2.68 2.04 -11.87
N HIS A 12 1.57 2.78 -11.77
CA HIS A 12 0.99 3.20 -10.50
C HIS A 12 0.64 2.04 -9.57
N ARG A 13 0.30 0.86 -10.11
CA ARG A 13 0.01 -0.31 -9.28
C ARG A 13 1.28 -0.82 -8.62
N PHE A 14 2.35 -0.94 -9.38
CA PHE A 14 3.65 -1.34 -8.84
C PHE A 14 4.18 -0.33 -7.84
N HIS A 15 4.15 0.97 -8.18
CA HIS A 15 4.62 2.02 -7.29
C HIS A 15 3.86 2.05 -5.96
N ALA A 16 2.55 1.76 -5.97
CA ALA A 16 1.77 1.62 -4.74
C ALA A 16 2.29 0.48 -3.85
N VAL A 17 2.55 -0.70 -4.43
CA VAL A 17 3.10 -1.85 -3.69
C VAL A 17 4.52 -1.57 -3.21
N ALA A 18 5.38 -1.02 -4.06
CA ALA A 18 6.75 -0.66 -3.72
C ALA A 18 6.82 0.36 -2.59
N CYS A 19 5.95 1.37 -2.61
CA CYS A 19 5.84 2.35 -1.52
C CYS A 19 5.42 1.69 -0.20
N ALA A 20 4.48 0.75 -0.22
CA ALA A 20 4.08 0.03 0.98
C ALA A 20 5.24 -0.79 1.57
N VAL A 21 6.01 -1.49 0.72
CA VAL A 21 7.20 -2.23 1.18
C VAL A 21 8.28 -1.28 1.71
N LEU A 22 8.48 -0.11 1.06
CA LEU A 22 9.38 0.94 1.53
C LEU A 22 8.99 1.40 2.94
N ILE A 23 7.72 1.77 3.15
CA ILE A 23 7.20 2.23 4.44
C ILE A 23 7.48 1.18 5.52
N ARG A 24 7.21 -0.10 5.24
CA ARG A 24 7.49 -1.18 6.19
C ARG A 24 8.97 -1.27 6.56
N ARG A 25 9.86 -1.22 5.57
CA ARG A 25 11.32 -1.28 5.82
C ARG A 25 11.81 -0.09 6.65
N VAL A 26 11.35 1.12 6.32
CA VAL A 26 11.65 2.33 7.09
C VAL A 26 11.18 2.18 8.54
N VAL A 27 9.93 1.78 8.75
CA VAL A 27 9.37 1.61 10.11
C VAL A 27 10.09 0.53 10.91
N VAL A 28 10.48 -0.59 10.29
CA VAL A 28 11.28 -1.63 10.97
C VAL A 28 12.60 -1.04 11.51
N ARG A 29 13.31 -0.23 10.72
CA ARG A 29 14.56 0.40 11.16
C ARG A 29 14.32 1.46 12.24
N LEU A 30 13.26 2.26 12.10
CA LEU A 30 12.86 3.23 13.13
C LEU A 30 12.47 2.54 14.44
N ASN A 31 11.75 1.42 14.38
CA ASN A 31 11.36 0.67 15.57
C ASN A 31 12.58 0.12 16.32
N ALA A 32 13.61 -0.35 15.61
CA ALA A 32 14.86 -0.76 16.26
C ALA A 32 15.52 0.39 17.05
N GLN A 33 15.50 1.61 16.52
CA GLN A 33 15.99 2.80 17.24
C GLN A 33 15.10 3.15 18.45
N ARG A 34 13.77 3.08 18.28
CA ARG A 34 12.79 3.35 19.35
C ARG A 34 12.95 2.38 20.50
N GLU A 35 13.07 1.09 20.21
CA GLU A 35 13.27 0.03 21.21
C GLU A 35 14.59 0.23 21.96
N ALA A 36 15.67 0.59 21.26
CA ALA A 36 16.95 0.93 21.89
C ALA A 36 16.85 2.14 22.84
N GLN A 37 15.89 3.04 22.61
CA GLN A 37 15.58 4.19 23.46
C GLN A 37 14.51 3.87 24.53
N GLY A 38 14.09 2.61 24.67
CA GLY A 38 13.04 2.19 25.61
C GLY A 38 11.62 2.64 25.23
N GLN A 39 11.41 3.05 23.97
CA GLN A 39 10.11 3.47 23.46
C GLN A 39 9.36 2.30 22.82
N GLN A 40 8.02 2.39 22.81
CA GLN A 40 7.17 1.40 22.16
C GLN A 40 7.33 1.43 20.63
N PRO A 41 7.35 0.26 19.96
CA PRO A 41 7.36 0.19 18.50
C PRO A 41 6.05 0.71 17.90
N ILE A 42 6.13 1.15 16.64
CA ILE A 42 4.99 1.61 15.85
C ILE A 42 4.61 0.49 14.90
N HIS A 43 3.33 0.11 14.93
CA HIS A 43 2.75 -0.83 13.99
C HIS A 43 1.76 -0.15 13.07
N PHE A 44 1.64 -0.64 11.85
CA PHE A 44 0.69 -0.12 10.87
C PHE A 44 0.07 -1.26 10.06
N ARG A 45 -0.96 -0.93 9.27
CA ARG A 45 -1.67 -1.88 8.42
C ARG A 45 -1.89 -1.24 7.06
N ILE A 46 -1.54 -1.93 5.97
CA ILE A 46 -1.69 -1.39 4.62
C ILE A 46 -2.62 -2.29 3.81
N GLY A 47 -3.63 -1.68 3.21
CA GLY A 47 -4.45 -2.28 2.17
C GLY A 47 -4.27 -1.50 0.87
N ILE A 48 -4.00 -2.21 -0.23
CA ILE A 48 -3.79 -1.59 -1.55
C ILE A 48 -4.79 -2.20 -2.51
N ASN A 49 -5.47 -1.32 -3.24
CA ASN A 49 -6.36 -1.72 -4.31
C ASN A 49 -6.26 -0.73 -5.47
N CYS A 50 -6.60 -1.20 -6.66
CA CYS A 50 -6.67 -0.39 -7.86
C CYS A 50 -8.06 -0.49 -8.49
N GLY A 51 -8.54 0.62 -9.03
CA GLY A 51 -9.78 0.63 -9.79
C GLY A 51 -10.21 2.04 -10.15
N GLN A 52 -11.37 2.12 -10.81
CA GLN A 52 -11.96 3.41 -11.15
C GLN A 52 -12.36 4.17 -9.87
N MET A 53 -12.01 5.45 -9.83
CA MET A 53 -12.32 6.35 -8.74
C MET A 53 -12.42 7.78 -9.29
N LEU A 54 -13.18 8.61 -8.59
CA LEU A 54 -13.33 10.02 -8.88
C LEU A 54 -12.38 10.78 -7.96
N ALA A 55 -11.43 11.51 -8.54
CA ALA A 55 -10.45 12.31 -7.81
C ALA A 55 -10.58 13.78 -8.22
N GLY A 56 -10.64 14.69 -7.24
CA GLY A 56 -10.72 16.12 -7.53
C GLY A 56 -10.94 16.97 -6.29
N ASN A 57 -10.92 18.29 -6.48
CA ASN A 57 -11.26 19.22 -5.42
C ASN A 57 -12.77 19.16 -5.17
N MET A 58 -13.17 18.73 -3.98
CA MET A 58 -14.56 18.60 -3.55
C MET A 58 -14.76 19.36 -2.23
N GLY A 59 -15.93 19.98 -2.06
CA GLY A 59 -16.29 20.71 -0.85
C GLY A 59 -17.12 21.96 -1.11
N SER A 60 -17.39 22.74 -0.06
CA SER A 60 -18.02 24.06 -0.19
C SER A 60 -17.01 25.10 -0.66
N ARG A 61 -17.50 26.25 -1.14
CA ARG A 61 -16.64 27.36 -1.61
C ARG A 61 -15.54 27.73 -0.60
N ASP A 62 -15.84 27.63 0.69
CA ASP A 62 -14.93 28.01 1.78
C ASP A 62 -14.00 26.87 2.23
N ARG A 63 -14.23 25.62 1.79
CA ARG A 63 -13.42 24.44 2.14
C ARG A 63 -13.40 23.43 1.01
N MET A 64 -12.53 23.67 0.03
CA MET A 64 -12.22 22.71 -1.02
C MET A 64 -11.08 21.79 -0.58
N GLN A 65 -11.27 20.47 -0.68
CA GLN A 65 -10.23 19.47 -0.40
C GLN A 65 -10.10 18.51 -1.57
N TYR A 66 -8.87 18.17 -1.93
CA TYR A 66 -8.62 17.11 -2.92
C TYR A 66 -9.04 15.78 -2.32
N THR A 67 -10.12 15.21 -2.85
CA THR A 67 -10.77 14.01 -2.33
C THR A 67 -10.82 12.95 -3.42
N VAL A 68 -10.73 11.69 -3.00
CA VAL A 68 -10.87 10.54 -3.88
C VAL A 68 -12.01 9.67 -3.37
N VAL A 69 -12.97 9.37 -4.24
CA VAL A 69 -14.16 8.58 -3.89
C VAL A 69 -14.36 7.48 -4.93
N GLY A 70 -14.67 6.28 -4.45
CA GLY A 70 -14.99 5.15 -5.32
C GLY A 70 -14.88 3.82 -4.59
N ASP A 71 -15.45 2.77 -5.19
CA ASP A 71 -15.39 1.41 -4.64
C ASP A 71 -13.96 0.93 -4.46
N ALA A 72 -13.04 1.38 -5.32
CA ALA A 72 -11.62 1.05 -5.21
C ALA A 72 -11.01 1.52 -3.87
N VAL A 73 -11.36 2.74 -3.43
CA VAL A 73 -10.91 3.33 -2.14
C VAL A 73 -11.52 2.57 -0.97
N ASN A 74 -12.81 2.24 -1.06
CA ASN A 74 -13.52 1.47 -0.03
C ASN A 74 -12.91 0.08 0.15
N LEU A 75 -12.55 -0.61 -0.94
CA LEU A 75 -11.90 -1.91 -0.88
C LEU A 75 -10.50 -1.80 -0.27
N ALA A 76 -9.68 -0.81 -0.67
CA ALA A 76 -8.36 -0.58 -0.04
C ALA A 76 -8.46 -0.41 1.49
N SER A 77 -9.43 0.38 1.97
CA SER A 77 -9.67 0.56 3.41
C SER A 77 -10.10 -0.75 4.10
N ARG A 78 -10.94 -1.56 3.44
CA ARG A 78 -11.34 -2.88 3.97
C ARG A 78 -10.16 -3.83 4.06
N LEU A 79 -9.29 -3.87 3.04
CA LEU A 79 -8.07 -4.68 3.06
C LEU A 79 -7.19 -4.30 4.25
N ALA A 80 -6.98 -3.00 4.50
CA ALA A 80 -6.19 -2.54 5.65
C ALA A 80 -6.79 -2.95 7.01
N THR A 81 -8.12 -3.07 7.10
CA THR A 81 -8.79 -3.51 8.33
C THR A 81 -8.61 -5.01 8.61
N HIS A 82 -8.46 -5.82 7.55
CA HIS A 82 -8.23 -7.26 7.65
C HIS A 82 -6.74 -7.65 7.74
N ALA A 83 -5.85 -6.69 7.54
CA ALA A 83 -4.42 -6.88 7.74
C ALA A 83 -4.09 -6.99 9.24
N GLU A 84 -3.16 -7.88 9.57
CA GLU A 84 -2.51 -7.90 10.88
C GLU A 84 -1.44 -6.79 10.99
N ALA A 85 -0.83 -6.63 12.17
CA ALA A 85 0.23 -5.67 12.38
C ALA A 85 1.38 -5.87 11.37
N ASP A 86 1.80 -4.77 10.75
CA ASP A 86 2.87 -4.67 9.75
C ASP A 86 2.61 -5.45 8.45
N GLU A 87 1.36 -5.84 8.22
CA GLU A 87 0.94 -6.49 6.99
C GLU A 87 0.53 -5.52 5.89
N ILE A 88 0.73 -6.00 4.66
CA ILE A 88 0.36 -5.34 3.42
C ILE A 88 -0.51 -6.33 2.65
N LEU A 89 -1.79 -6.00 2.48
CA LEU A 89 -2.74 -6.83 1.75
C LEU A 89 -3.15 -6.20 0.43
N ILE A 90 -3.23 -7.04 -0.60
CA ILE A 90 -3.80 -6.72 -1.91
C ILE A 90 -4.82 -7.79 -2.29
N ASP A 91 -5.70 -7.47 -3.24
CA ASP A 91 -6.60 -8.46 -3.82
C ASP A 91 -5.94 -9.22 -4.99
N GLU A 92 -6.60 -10.28 -5.43
CA GLU A 92 -6.14 -11.12 -6.54
C GLU A 92 -6.03 -10.37 -7.87
N GLU A 93 -6.93 -9.41 -8.12
CA GLU A 93 -6.90 -8.59 -9.34
C GLU A 93 -5.60 -7.77 -9.40
N MET A 94 -5.25 -7.11 -8.29
CA MET A 94 -4.00 -6.38 -8.15
C MET A 94 -2.78 -7.31 -8.28
N TYR A 95 -2.82 -8.49 -7.65
CA TYR A 95 -1.68 -9.43 -7.65
C TYR A 95 -1.38 -9.98 -9.05
N ARG A 96 -2.41 -10.33 -9.83
CA ARG A 96 -2.27 -10.91 -11.17
C ARG A 96 -2.00 -9.87 -12.26
N HIS A 97 -2.13 -8.57 -11.96
CA HIS A 97 -1.93 -7.52 -12.95
C HIS A 97 -0.49 -7.51 -13.48
N ALA A 98 -0.30 -7.21 -14.77
CA ALA A 98 1.01 -7.26 -15.43
C ALA A 98 2.06 -6.32 -14.79
N GLU A 99 1.62 -5.16 -14.28
CA GLU A 99 2.48 -4.24 -13.54
C GLU A 99 3.04 -4.83 -12.23
N VAL A 100 2.37 -5.81 -11.62
CA VAL A 100 2.69 -6.34 -10.27
C VAL A 100 3.25 -7.76 -10.34
N SER A 101 2.64 -8.61 -11.17
CA SER A 101 3.00 -10.01 -11.34
C SER A 101 4.48 -10.17 -11.70
N GLY A 102 5.18 -11.04 -10.98
CA GLY A 102 6.61 -11.30 -11.18
C GLY A 102 7.56 -10.24 -10.58
N ARG A 103 7.04 -9.10 -10.11
CA ARG A 103 7.85 -8.02 -9.50
C ARG A 103 7.73 -7.95 -7.98
N VAL A 104 6.84 -8.77 -7.41
CA VAL A 104 6.58 -8.86 -5.98
C VAL A 104 6.62 -10.31 -5.51
N ILE A 105 6.99 -10.50 -4.25
CA ILE A 105 6.91 -11.77 -3.55
C ILE A 105 5.69 -11.69 -2.65
N ALA A 106 4.71 -12.57 -2.86
CA ALA A 106 3.45 -12.58 -2.13
C ALA A 106 3.04 -14.00 -1.74
N GLN A 107 2.15 -14.10 -0.75
CA GLN A 107 1.59 -15.37 -0.29
C GLN A 107 0.05 -15.26 -0.22
N PRO A 108 -0.70 -16.35 -0.48
CA PRO A 108 -2.13 -16.38 -0.23
C PRO A 108 -2.43 -16.07 1.25
N HIS A 109 -3.40 -15.21 1.51
CA HIS A 109 -3.76 -14.76 2.87
C HIS A 109 -5.18 -15.17 3.28
N GLY A 110 -6.07 -15.46 2.33
CA GLY A 110 -7.45 -15.87 2.60
C GLY A 110 -8.43 -15.16 1.68
N THR A 111 -9.68 -15.01 2.13
CA THR A 111 -10.72 -14.30 1.37
C THR A 111 -11.54 -13.38 2.26
N ILE A 112 -12.10 -12.31 1.69
CA ILE A 112 -13.02 -11.40 2.40
C ILE A 112 -14.28 -11.15 1.57
N PRO A 113 -15.45 -11.00 2.22
CA PRO A 113 -16.68 -10.67 1.50
C PRO A 113 -16.61 -9.23 0.94
N ILE A 114 -16.99 -9.07 -0.33
CA ILE A 114 -17.17 -7.76 -0.94
C ILE A 114 -18.66 -7.44 -1.01
N ARG A 115 -19.05 -6.27 -0.49
CA ARG A 115 -20.43 -5.79 -0.58
C ARG A 115 -20.85 -5.70 -2.05
N GLY A 116 -21.93 -6.40 -2.41
CA GLY A 116 -22.49 -6.37 -3.76
C GLY A 116 -21.85 -7.36 -4.75
N ARG A 117 -20.85 -8.16 -4.34
CA ARG A 117 -20.34 -9.29 -5.14
C ARG A 117 -20.80 -10.61 -4.52
N ARG A 118 -21.09 -11.60 -5.37
CA ARG A 118 -21.44 -12.97 -4.93
C ARG A 118 -20.22 -13.74 -4.42
N GLU A 119 -19.09 -13.52 -5.06
CA GLU A 119 -17.83 -14.18 -4.73
C GLU A 119 -16.98 -13.27 -3.81
N PRO A 120 -16.36 -13.84 -2.75
CA PRO A 120 -15.44 -13.09 -1.91
C PRO A 120 -14.16 -12.76 -2.69
N ALA A 121 -13.47 -11.68 -2.32
CA ALA A 121 -12.16 -11.39 -2.87
C ALA A 121 -11.10 -12.25 -2.21
N THR A 122 -10.31 -12.95 -3.03
CA THR A 122 -9.07 -13.60 -2.62
C THR A 122 -8.01 -12.56 -2.33
N LEU A 123 -7.31 -12.72 -1.21
CA LEU A 123 -6.31 -11.81 -0.72
C LEU A 123 -4.92 -12.42 -0.79
N TYR A 124 -3.94 -11.55 -1.07
CA TYR A 124 -2.53 -11.86 -1.03
C TYR A 124 -1.81 -10.92 -0.06
N ARG A 125 -0.94 -11.49 0.78
CA ARG A 125 -0.03 -10.76 1.65
C ARG A 125 1.27 -10.50 0.89
N ILE A 126 1.65 -9.22 0.78
CA ILE A 126 2.94 -8.83 0.20
C ILE A 126 4.05 -9.07 1.21
N ILE A 127 4.98 -9.95 0.83
CA ILE A 127 6.15 -10.29 1.62
C ILE A 127 7.32 -9.37 1.26
N ASP A 128 7.55 -9.08 -0.01
CA ASP A 128 8.62 -8.17 -0.45
C ASP A 128 8.49 -7.82 -1.94
N LEU A 129 9.41 -7.01 -2.47
CA LEU A 129 9.65 -6.92 -3.91
C LEU A 129 10.53 -8.08 -4.40
N SER A 130 10.48 -8.38 -5.69
CA SER A 130 11.40 -9.34 -6.30
C SER A 130 12.86 -8.83 -6.23
N PRO A 131 13.87 -9.74 -6.32
CA PRO A 131 15.27 -9.37 -6.19
C PRO A 131 15.71 -8.21 -7.10
N ASP A 132 15.17 -8.14 -8.32
CA ASP A 132 15.50 -7.12 -9.32
C ASP A 132 15.20 -5.69 -8.87
N TYR A 133 14.20 -5.50 -8.00
CA TYR A 133 13.79 -4.19 -7.49
C TYR A 133 14.26 -3.91 -6.07
N ARG A 134 14.74 -4.93 -5.34
CA ARG A 134 15.10 -4.82 -3.93
C ARG A 134 16.27 -3.83 -3.72
N GLN A 135 17.28 -3.86 -4.58
CA GLN A 135 18.44 -2.97 -4.43
C GLN A 135 18.07 -1.49 -4.56
N GLN A 136 17.22 -1.15 -5.54
CA GLN A 136 16.73 0.22 -5.72
C GLN A 136 15.87 0.67 -4.54
N LEU A 137 15.06 -0.25 -4.00
CA LEU A 137 14.24 0.01 -2.82
C LEU A 137 15.10 0.31 -1.58
N GLU A 138 16.14 -0.47 -1.31
CA GLU A 138 17.04 -0.23 -0.16
C GLU A 138 17.71 1.15 -0.27
N ALA A 139 18.21 1.52 -1.46
CA ALA A 139 18.79 2.85 -1.68
C ALA A 139 17.76 3.99 -1.51
N MET A 140 16.46 3.73 -1.66
CA MET A 140 15.42 4.70 -1.32
C MET A 140 15.16 4.75 0.18
N VAL A 141 15.14 3.60 0.86
CA VAL A 141 14.98 3.51 2.33
C VAL A 141 16.08 4.29 3.04
N ASP A 142 17.34 4.11 2.62
CA ASP A 142 18.50 4.81 3.20
C ASP A 142 18.34 6.33 3.07
N ARG A 143 18.03 6.82 1.87
CA ARG A 143 17.79 8.25 1.62
C ARG A 143 16.66 8.85 2.44
N VAL A 144 15.58 8.10 2.66
CA VAL A 144 14.44 8.57 3.45
C VAL A 144 14.81 8.72 4.92
N LEU A 145 15.63 7.81 5.45
CA LEU A 145 16.10 7.88 6.83
C LEU A 145 17.11 9.02 7.03
N GLU A 146 18.03 9.22 6.09
CA GLU A 146 19.00 10.33 6.11
C GLU A 146 18.33 11.71 6.01
N ALA A 147 17.24 11.83 5.25
CA ALA A 147 16.51 13.09 5.12
C ALA A 147 15.63 13.44 6.34
N GLY A 148 15.44 12.50 7.26
CA GLY A 148 14.64 12.67 8.48
C GLY A 148 15.44 13.12 9.71
N GLU A 149 16.78 13.17 9.60
CA GLU A 149 17.71 13.72 10.60
C GLU A 149 18.02 15.19 10.33
#